data_AF-A0A7W0LYY4-F1
#
_entry.id   AF-A0A7W0LYY4-F1
#
_cell.length_a   1.000
_cell.length_b   1.000
_cell.length_c   1.000
_cell.angle_alpha   90.00
_cell.angle_beta   90.00
_cell.angle_gamma   90.00
#
_symmetry.space_group_name_H-M   'P 1'
#
loop_
_entity.id
_entity.type
_entity.pdbx_description
1 polymer ?
#
loop_
_entity_poly.entity_id
_entity_poly.type
_entity_poly.pdbx_seq_one_letter_code
_entity_poly.pdbx_strand_id
1 'polypeptide(L)'
;RVEIELADDSDFADEPYEPAKYDTAPANRAAGWYAGDMHVHAEHSAYGDATITEAFDYAYRPLAEGGAGLDFVTLSDYVSGSSWGEIGRYQPRYPGKLAIRSAEVITYRGHLNNHNTGQVVDYREGQIFERRGTEPPRLVRGRRTPSQTFGEIKRAGGFTQINHPTIFPSAVPGFDLFCRGCPWDYTPAETGYESTDAIEIATGPSGARTESGNQGPNPFTVTAIDFYERALAAGHKVAAVGVSDSHNAGRTPNPVTQAPIGEATTVVRAEELSAPGIECGVEAGHTYVKVTGNAGPDVRFEARPPGFTGPPAMMGDTVRAASAGFTARVTGGDGRSLTVVRNGETISTVAVSGNEFSTSFDAGEPGRYRLQVQRGPAIETVSSPIYLEPGPGTVATRDCSPLRVRGKARRRIALGRRGLVPTRCEASGGGLRFCNLQVVTRVGKSGRKRVRVIGRRHVAMTGGSRRLRLRLSRYGRRVVGRHRRGRRVRLVFIASDDDGASARFERRARLVRPARRRYKTRR
;
A
#
# COMPACT_ATOMS: atom_id res chain seq x y z
N ARG A 1 -14.38 -10.99 29.88
CA ARG A 1 -15.67 -10.43 29.41
C ARG A 1 -15.50 -8.93 29.41
N VAL A 2 -15.57 -8.28 28.25
CA VAL A 2 -15.60 -6.81 28.13
C VAL A 2 -17.04 -6.44 27.80
N GLU A 3 -17.65 -5.57 28.60
CA GLU A 3 -18.99 -5.03 28.36
C GLU A 3 -18.84 -3.57 27.95
N ILE A 4 -19.50 -3.17 26.86
CA ILE A 4 -19.44 -1.81 26.33
C ILE A 4 -20.87 -1.27 26.33
N GLU A 5 -21.07 -0.18 27.07
CA GLU A 5 -22.30 0.61 27.07
C GLU A 5 -22.07 1.85 26.19
N LEU A 6 -22.96 2.09 25.22
CA LEU A 6 -22.89 3.26 24.34
C LEU A 6 -23.80 4.35 24.91
N ALA A 7 -23.27 5.56 25.09
CA ALA A 7 -24.02 6.74 25.54
C ALA A 7 -23.88 7.88 24.51
N ASP A 8 -25.00 8.54 24.19
CA ASP A 8 -25.06 9.72 23.32
C ASP A 8 -25.24 10.98 24.19
N ASP A 9 -24.25 11.31 25.01
CA ASP A 9 -24.28 12.51 25.87
C ASP A 9 -23.67 13.71 25.11
N SER A 10 -24.46 14.79 25.00
CA SER A 10 -24.06 16.01 24.32
C SER A 10 -22.95 16.77 25.02
N ASP A 11 -22.72 16.53 26.31
CA ASP A 11 -21.68 17.18 27.09
C ASP A 11 -20.28 16.65 26.71
N PHE A 12 -20.20 15.50 26.03
CA PHE A 12 -18.97 15.02 25.36
C PHE A 12 -18.81 15.55 23.92
N ALA A 13 -19.73 16.39 23.44
CA ALA A 13 -19.82 16.82 22.03
C ALA A 13 -19.42 18.28 21.78
N ASP A 14 -18.83 18.98 22.77
CA ASP A 14 -18.51 20.41 22.67
C ASP A 14 -17.55 20.74 21.52
N GLU A 15 -16.74 19.78 21.07
CA GLU A 15 -15.96 19.86 19.83
C GLU A 15 -16.02 18.54 19.04
N PRO A 16 -17.01 18.34 18.14
CA PRO A 16 -17.13 17.10 17.41
C PRO A 16 -15.89 16.92 16.53
N TYR A 17 -15.21 15.78 16.71
CA TYR A 17 -14.06 15.41 15.90
C TYR A 17 -14.36 15.47 14.40
N GLU A 18 -13.65 16.33 13.67
CA GLU A 18 -13.70 16.37 12.21
C GLU A 18 -12.39 15.77 11.65
N PRO A 19 -12.43 14.63 10.94
CA PRO A 19 -11.22 14.07 10.34
C PRO A 19 -10.70 15.02 9.24
N ALA A 20 -9.39 15.27 9.25
CA ALA A 20 -8.76 16.00 8.16
C ALA A 20 -8.86 15.22 6.86
N LYS A 21 -9.05 15.98 5.79
CA LYS A 21 -9.12 15.41 4.46
C LYS A 21 -7.73 14.89 4.07
N TYR A 22 -7.60 13.58 3.93
CA TYR A 22 -6.44 12.95 3.30
C TYR A 22 -6.31 13.39 1.83
N ASP A 23 -5.15 13.92 1.46
CA ASP A 23 -4.80 14.19 0.07
C ASP A 23 -4.29 12.92 -0.60
N THR A 24 -5.02 12.49 -1.63
CA THR A 24 -4.69 11.28 -2.42
C THR A 24 -3.84 11.60 -3.64
N ALA A 25 -3.42 12.86 -3.82
CA ALA A 25 -2.51 13.21 -4.90
C ALA A 25 -1.13 12.59 -4.67
N PRO A 26 -0.40 12.23 -5.74
CA PRO A 26 0.98 11.79 -5.60
C PRO A 26 1.83 12.89 -4.98
N ALA A 27 2.64 12.54 -3.99
CA ALA A 27 3.66 13.41 -3.39
C ALA A 27 4.76 13.73 -4.41
N ASN A 28 5.09 12.76 -5.28
CA ASN A 28 5.96 12.93 -6.44
C ASN A 28 5.35 12.18 -7.63
N ARG A 29 5.35 12.79 -8.83
CA ARG A 29 4.81 12.18 -10.07
C ARG A 29 5.85 11.44 -10.90
N ALA A 30 7.12 11.50 -10.52
CA ALA A 30 8.18 10.82 -11.24
C ALA A 30 8.14 9.31 -10.95
N ALA A 31 8.48 8.52 -11.96
CA ALA A 31 8.85 7.13 -11.74
C ALA A 31 10.19 7.08 -11.01
N GLY A 32 10.33 6.20 -10.02
CA GLY A 32 11.55 6.13 -9.22
C GLY A 32 11.56 4.99 -8.23
N TRP A 33 12.73 4.80 -7.63
CA TRP A 33 12.92 3.94 -6.46
C TRP A 33 12.79 4.83 -5.22
N TYR A 34 11.77 4.56 -4.43
CA TYR A 34 11.44 5.34 -3.24
C TYR A 34 11.77 4.53 -2.00
N ALA A 35 12.50 5.14 -1.07
CA ALA A 35 12.85 4.51 0.20
C ALA A 35 11.75 4.79 1.24
N GLY A 36 11.35 3.78 2.01
CA GLY A 36 10.36 3.98 3.05
C GLY A 36 10.37 2.92 4.14
N ASP A 37 9.63 3.24 5.19
CA ASP A 37 9.40 2.36 6.33
C ASP A 37 7.92 2.00 6.39
N MET A 38 7.63 0.71 6.27
CA MET A 38 6.27 0.19 6.13
C MET A 38 5.67 -0.27 7.45
N HIS A 39 6.29 0.06 8.58
CA HIS A 39 5.79 -0.23 9.92
C HIS A 39 6.32 0.80 10.92
N VAL A 40 5.53 1.86 11.17
CA VAL A 40 5.88 2.96 12.09
C VAL A 40 4.71 3.26 13.01
N HIS A 41 5.00 3.36 14.30
CA HIS A 41 4.05 3.71 15.35
C HIS A 41 4.23 5.16 15.81
N ALA A 42 3.15 5.75 16.32
CA ALA A 42 3.16 7.05 16.96
C ALA A 42 2.22 7.07 18.18
N GLU A 43 1.93 8.27 18.72
CA GLU A 43 1.15 8.54 19.93
C GLU A 43 -0.27 7.95 19.96
N HIS A 44 -0.76 7.39 18.86
CA HIS A 44 -2.04 6.68 18.76
C HIS A 44 -1.92 5.16 18.99
N SER A 45 -0.70 4.63 19.14
CA SER A 45 -0.41 3.23 19.43
C SER A 45 -0.39 2.95 20.92
N ALA A 46 0.56 3.54 21.65
CA ALA A 46 0.72 3.36 23.08
C ALA A 46 1.14 4.66 23.80
N TYR A 47 0.89 4.69 25.11
CA TYR A 47 1.33 5.80 25.95
C TYR A 47 2.86 5.89 25.97
N GLY A 48 3.39 7.08 25.66
CA GLY A 48 4.84 7.34 25.63
C GLY A 48 5.46 7.21 24.24
N ASP A 49 4.71 6.75 23.23
CA ASP A 49 5.17 6.74 21.85
C ASP A 49 5.37 8.16 21.31
N ALA A 50 6.21 8.28 20.28
CA ALA A 50 6.50 9.54 19.64
C ALA A 50 5.25 10.18 19.04
N THR A 51 5.17 11.51 19.08
CA THR A 51 4.07 12.21 18.40
C THR A 51 4.14 11.98 16.89
N ILE A 52 3.03 12.14 16.16
CA ILE A 52 3.07 12.05 14.70
C ILE A 52 4.06 13.07 14.11
N THR A 53 4.19 14.24 14.73
CA THR A 53 5.18 15.26 14.35
C THR A 53 6.60 14.75 14.53
N GLU A 54 6.94 14.19 15.69
CA GLU A 54 8.27 13.65 15.96
C GLU A 54 8.63 12.52 15.00
N ALA A 55 7.68 11.60 14.76
CA ALA A 55 7.85 10.48 13.84
C ALA A 55 8.13 10.97 12.41
N PHE A 56 7.30 11.87 11.87
CA PHE A 56 7.46 12.37 10.51
C PHE A 56 8.68 13.30 10.37
N ASP A 57 8.97 14.14 11.36
CA ASP A 57 10.16 15.00 11.36
C ASP A 57 11.45 14.18 11.34
N TYR A 58 11.50 13.04 12.04
CA TYR A 58 12.66 12.16 11.99
C TYR A 58 12.70 11.34 10.69
N ALA A 59 11.56 10.76 10.28
CA ALA A 59 11.46 9.91 9.09
C ALA A 59 11.91 10.65 7.81
N TYR A 60 11.47 11.90 7.65
CA TYR A 60 11.67 12.64 6.40
C TYR A 60 12.88 13.57 6.41
N ARG A 61 13.46 13.84 7.58
CA ARG A 61 14.70 14.62 7.67
C ARG A 61 15.84 13.89 6.96
N PRO A 62 16.66 14.58 6.15
CA PRO A 62 17.75 13.95 5.41
C PRO A 62 18.71 13.16 6.31
N LEU A 63 19.29 12.08 5.77
CA LEU A 63 20.33 11.29 6.45
C LEU A 63 21.51 12.16 6.91
N ALA A 64 21.93 13.11 6.08
CA ALA A 64 23.02 14.04 6.39
C ALA A 64 22.71 14.98 7.57
N GLU A 65 21.44 15.13 7.94
CA GLU A 65 20.97 15.94 9.07
C GLU A 65 20.56 15.06 10.28
N GLY A 66 20.91 13.77 10.25
CA GLY A 66 20.62 12.82 11.33
C GLY A 66 19.16 12.34 11.38
N GLY A 67 18.40 12.47 10.28
CA GLY A 67 17.10 11.80 10.11
C GLY A 67 17.21 10.49 9.32
N ALA A 68 16.08 9.87 9.00
CA ALA A 68 16.05 8.62 8.23
C ALA A 68 16.10 8.82 6.70
N GLY A 69 15.84 10.04 6.21
CA GLY A 69 15.89 10.39 4.79
C GLY A 69 14.89 9.65 3.91
N LEU A 70 13.77 9.19 4.47
CA LEU A 70 12.78 8.38 3.77
C LEU A 70 11.91 9.23 2.84
N ASP A 71 11.37 8.63 1.79
CA ASP A 71 10.38 9.22 0.87
C ASP A 71 8.95 8.96 1.32
N PHE A 72 8.72 7.82 1.97
CA PHE A 72 7.42 7.47 2.52
C PHE A 72 7.50 6.72 3.83
N VAL A 73 6.42 6.77 4.61
CA VAL A 73 6.16 5.86 5.71
C VAL A 73 4.72 5.35 5.65
N THR A 74 4.47 4.17 6.20
CA THR A 74 3.12 3.79 6.62
C THR A 74 3.00 4.09 8.12
N LEU A 75 1.97 4.82 8.52
CA LEU A 75 1.66 5.02 9.95
C LEU A 75 0.71 3.91 10.37
N SER A 76 1.19 2.96 11.16
CA SER A 76 0.58 1.65 11.44
C SER A 76 0.15 1.48 12.89
N ASP A 77 -0.52 2.48 13.46
CA ASP A 77 -0.87 2.42 14.87
C ASP A 77 -1.69 1.19 15.25
N TYR A 78 -1.50 0.71 16.48
CA TYR A 78 -2.10 -0.54 16.95
C TYR A 78 -3.62 -0.52 16.78
N VAL A 79 -4.09 -1.40 15.90
CA VAL A 79 -5.47 -1.90 15.85
C VAL A 79 -6.52 -0.78 15.78
N SER A 80 -6.14 0.40 15.27
CA SER A 80 -6.99 1.57 15.24
C SER A 80 -6.78 2.36 13.94
N GLY A 81 -7.85 3.00 13.48
CA GLY A 81 -7.79 3.98 12.39
C GLY A 81 -7.79 5.41 12.93
N SER A 82 -7.48 5.59 14.21
CA SER A 82 -7.66 6.86 14.91
C SER A 82 -6.74 7.96 14.35
N SER A 83 -5.49 7.62 14.02
CA SER A 83 -4.52 8.54 13.41
C SER A 83 -4.82 8.85 11.94
N TRP A 84 -5.64 8.05 11.27
CA TRP A 84 -5.87 8.19 9.82
C TRP A 84 -6.61 9.46 9.44
N GLY A 85 -7.51 9.91 10.31
CA GLY A 85 -8.16 11.19 10.17
C GLY A 85 -7.22 12.36 10.48
N GLU A 86 -6.04 12.12 11.03
CA GLU A 86 -5.05 13.15 11.36
C GLU A 86 -4.02 13.39 10.26
N ILE A 87 -3.64 12.35 9.51
CA ILE A 87 -2.56 12.43 8.50
C ILE A 87 -2.73 13.62 7.54
N GLY A 88 -3.97 13.93 7.13
CA GLY A 88 -4.25 15.07 6.24
C GLY A 88 -3.80 16.44 6.77
N ARG A 89 -3.67 16.60 8.11
CA ARG A 89 -3.11 17.81 8.74
C ARG A 89 -1.61 17.94 8.56
N TYR A 90 -0.92 16.81 8.41
CA TYR A 90 0.54 16.74 8.32
C TYR A 90 1.07 16.78 6.89
N GLN A 91 0.32 16.26 5.91
CA GLN A 91 0.77 16.22 4.51
C GLN A 91 1.33 17.56 3.97
N PRO A 92 0.73 18.74 4.24
CA PRO A 92 1.28 20.02 3.77
C PRO A 92 2.65 20.39 4.37
N ARG A 93 3.04 19.80 5.50
CA ARG A 93 4.31 20.08 6.20
C ARG A 93 5.50 19.36 5.56
N TYR A 94 5.25 18.27 4.84
CA TYR A 94 6.28 17.41 4.25
C TYR A 94 6.10 17.31 2.73
N PRO A 95 6.30 18.41 1.98
CA PRO A 95 6.14 18.40 0.53
C PRO A 95 7.09 17.39 -0.12
N GLY A 96 6.56 16.60 -1.07
CA GLY A 96 7.34 15.56 -1.75
C GLY A 96 7.49 14.26 -0.97
N LYS A 97 6.93 14.17 0.24
CA LYS A 97 6.93 12.97 1.09
C LYS A 97 5.52 12.38 1.22
N LEU A 98 5.44 11.08 1.49
CA LEU A 98 4.18 10.34 1.51
C LEU A 98 3.97 9.62 2.84
N ALA A 99 2.92 10.00 3.57
CA ALA A 99 2.41 9.22 4.69
C ALA A 99 1.20 8.38 4.24
N ILE A 100 1.31 7.06 4.34
CA ILE A 100 0.25 6.11 3.99
C ILE A 100 -0.46 5.67 5.28
N ARG A 101 -1.81 5.62 5.24
CA ARG A 101 -2.61 5.09 6.35
C ARG A 101 -2.40 3.58 6.48
N SER A 102 -2.07 3.09 7.67
CA SER A 102 -1.97 1.67 7.99
C SER A 102 -2.47 1.41 9.41
N ALA A 103 -2.74 0.16 9.75
CA ALA A 103 -2.90 -0.24 11.13
C ALA A 103 -2.21 -1.58 11.33
N GLU A 104 -1.36 -1.69 12.35
CA GLU A 104 -0.89 -2.99 12.78
C GLU A 104 -2.02 -3.69 13.51
N VAL A 105 -2.47 -4.79 12.91
CA VAL A 105 -3.37 -5.74 13.51
C VAL A 105 -2.52 -6.72 14.31
N ILE A 106 -2.62 -6.62 15.64
CA ILE A 106 -1.98 -7.55 16.57
C ILE A 106 -2.99 -8.61 17.00
N THR A 107 -2.59 -9.88 16.89
CA THR A 107 -3.37 -11.02 17.39
C THR A 107 -2.50 -11.84 18.35
N TYR A 108 -3.03 -12.92 18.91
CA TYR A 108 -2.23 -13.82 19.75
C TYR A 108 -1.38 -14.83 18.96
N ARG A 109 -1.47 -14.85 17.63
CA ARG A 109 -0.83 -15.87 16.77
C ARG A 109 -0.08 -15.28 15.58
N GLY A 110 0.10 -13.96 15.55
CA GLY A 110 0.80 -13.25 14.49
C GLY A 110 0.29 -11.83 14.32
N HIS A 111 1.15 -10.97 13.80
CA HIS A 111 0.81 -9.58 13.48
C HIS A 111 0.78 -9.36 11.97
N LEU A 112 -0.08 -8.45 11.52
CA LEU A 112 -0.19 -8.09 10.12
C LEU A 112 -0.51 -6.60 9.97
N ASN A 113 -0.16 -6.01 8.84
CA ASN A 113 -0.58 -4.66 8.53
C ASN A 113 -1.80 -4.60 7.59
N ASN A 114 -2.74 -3.71 7.92
CA ASN A 114 -3.88 -3.30 7.12
C ASN A 114 -3.56 -1.97 6.43
N HIS A 115 -2.88 -2.03 5.28
CA HIS A 115 -2.44 -0.82 4.59
C HIS A 115 -3.52 -0.23 3.68
N ASN A 116 -3.59 1.10 3.63
CA ASN A 116 -4.29 1.93 2.63
C ASN A 116 -5.82 1.72 2.46
N THR A 117 -6.46 0.88 3.24
CA THR A 117 -7.91 0.59 3.13
C THR A 117 -8.81 1.76 3.51
N GLY A 118 -8.34 2.64 4.41
CA GLY A 118 -9.15 3.72 4.97
C GLY A 118 -10.31 3.23 5.86
N GLN A 119 -10.35 1.93 6.19
CA GLN A 119 -11.18 1.35 7.26
C GLN A 119 -10.40 0.24 7.99
N VAL A 120 -10.49 0.18 9.32
CA VAL A 120 -9.90 -0.95 10.05
C VAL A 120 -10.75 -2.19 9.77
N VAL A 121 -10.15 -3.21 9.18
CA VAL A 121 -10.81 -4.50 8.95
C VAL A 121 -11.02 -5.22 10.28
N ASP A 122 -12.07 -6.02 10.40
CA ASP A 122 -12.34 -6.73 11.65
C ASP A 122 -11.30 -7.84 11.86
N TYR A 123 -10.34 -7.63 12.75
CA TYR A 123 -9.22 -8.55 12.98
C TYR A 123 -9.51 -9.61 14.04
N ARG A 124 -10.63 -9.51 14.77
CA ARG A 124 -10.92 -10.39 15.90
C ARG A 124 -11.01 -11.82 15.38
N GLU A 125 -10.26 -12.76 15.95
CA GLU A 125 -10.22 -14.14 15.41
C GLU A 125 -11.28 -15.06 16.01
N GLY A 126 -11.66 -14.78 17.26
CA GLY A 126 -12.62 -15.56 18.02
C GLY A 126 -14.06 -15.43 17.49
N GLN A 127 -14.94 -16.30 18.01
CA GLN A 127 -16.37 -16.17 17.78
C GLN A 127 -16.89 -14.87 18.40
N ILE A 128 -17.77 -14.17 17.69
CA ILE A 128 -18.46 -12.98 18.19
C ILE A 128 -19.90 -13.37 18.49
N PHE A 129 -20.33 -13.07 19.72
CA PHE A 129 -21.70 -13.20 20.16
C PHE A 129 -22.28 -11.82 20.43
N GLU A 130 -23.53 -11.61 20.01
CA GLU A 130 -24.32 -10.42 20.36
C GLU A 130 -25.36 -10.83 21.41
N ARG A 131 -25.50 -10.04 22.47
CA ARG A 131 -26.56 -10.20 23.46
C ARG A 131 -27.48 -8.98 23.43
N ARG A 132 -28.79 -9.21 23.33
CA ARG A 132 -29.81 -8.15 23.39
C ARG A 132 -30.64 -8.32 24.66
N GLY A 133 -30.52 -7.37 25.57
CA GLY A 133 -31.20 -7.44 26.88
C GLY A 133 -30.81 -8.70 27.66
N THR A 134 -31.81 -9.44 28.14
CA THR A 134 -31.62 -10.63 28.97
C THR A 134 -31.48 -11.93 28.17
N GLU A 135 -31.70 -11.90 26.85
CA GLU A 135 -31.65 -13.09 25.99
C GLU A 135 -30.27 -13.79 26.02
N PRO A 136 -30.21 -15.10 25.72
CA PRO A 136 -28.94 -15.80 25.52
C PRO A 136 -28.12 -15.15 24.37
N PRO A 137 -26.78 -15.08 24.49
CA PRO A 137 -25.95 -14.53 23.42
C PRO A 137 -26.10 -15.33 22.11
N ARG A 138 -26.36 -14.63 21.00
CA ARG A 138 -26.46 -15.23 19.67
C ARG A 138 -25.13 -15.12 18.96
N LEU A 139 -24.66 -16.23 18.37
CA LEU A 139 -23.50 -16.19 17.48
C LEU A 139 -23.80 -15.28 16.28
N VAL A 140 -23.05 -14.19 16.14
CA VAL A 140 -23.17 -13.26 15.00
C VAL A 140 -22.04 -13.47 13.99
N ARG A 141 -20.92 -14.02 14.42
CA ARG A 141 -19.80 -14.35 13.54
C ARG A 141 -18.96 -15.48 14.11
N GLY A 142 -18.60 -16.46 13.27
CA GLY A 142 -17.73 -17.58 13.65
C GLY A 142 -16.28 -17.14 13.88
N ARG A 143 -15.41 -18.13 14.07
CA ARG A 143 -13.96 -17.91 14.05
C ARG A 143 -13.53 -17.45 12.66
N ARG A 144 -12.48 -16.65 12.58
CA ARG A 144 -11.86 -16.27 11.31
C ARG A 144 -10.38 -16.64 11.26
N THR A 145 -9.85 -16.75 10.06
CA THR A 145 -8.42 -16.94 9.78
C THR A 145 -7.80 -15.64 9.21
N PRO A 146 -6.47 -15.51 9.21
CA PRO A 146 -5.78 -14.43 8.51
C PRO A 146 -6.15 -14.30 7.04
N SER A 147 -6.32 -15.41 6.31
CA SER A 147 -6.73 -15.39 4.91
C SER A 147 -8.03 -14.63 4.65
N GLN A 148 -9.00 -14.73 5.57
CA GLN A 148 -10.25 -13.96 5.49
C GLN A 148 -10.01 -12.46 5.76
N THR A 149 -9.10 -12.13 6.69
CA THR A 149 -8.66 -10.75 6.98
C THR A 149 -7.95 -10.14 5.79
N PHE A 150 -6.98 -10.83 5.21
CA PHE A 150 -6.31 -10.42 3.98
C PHE A 150 -7.30 -10.18 2.85
N GLY A 151 -8.23 -11.11 2.62
CA GLY A 151 -9.28 -10.91 1.62
C GLY A 151 -10.17 -9.69 1.86
N GLU A 152 -10.45 -9.32 3.12
CA GLU A 152 -11.19 -8.09 3.45
C GLU A 152 -10.37 -6.83 3.18
N ILE A 153 -9.08 -6.84 3.49
CA ILE A 153 -8.14 -5.75 3.20
C ILE A 153 -8.08 -5.50 1.70
N LYS A 154 -7.85 -6.55 0.91
CA LYS A 154 -7.83 -6.48 -0.57
C LYS A 154 -9.13 -5.94 -1.13
N ARG A 155 -10.29 -6.45 -0.66
CA ARG A 155 -11.61 -5.94 -1.08
C ARG A 155 -11.85 -4.47 -0.71
N ALA A 156 -11.18 -3.96 0.31
CA ALA A 156 -11.23 -2.55 0.69
C ALA A 156 -10.29 -1.67 -0.14
N GLY A 157 -9.53 -2.24 -1.08
CA GLY A 157 -8.59 -1.53 -1.95
C GLY A 157 -7.28 -1.16 -1.23
N GLY A 158 -6.82 -2.04 -0.34
CA GLY A 158 -5.53 -1.94 0.31
C GLY A 158 -4.74 -3.24 0.13
N PHE A 159 -3.52 -3.26 0.67
CA PHE A 159 -2.60 -4.38 0.57
C PHE A 159 -2.16 -4.91 1.93
N THR A 160 -1.63 -6.13 1.94
CA THR A 160 -1.40 -6.92 3.15
C THR A 160 0.09 -7.15 3.39
N GLN A 161 0.47 -7.25 4.66
CA GLN A 161 1.84 -7.57 5.07
C GLN A 161 1.79 -8.47 6.29
N ILE A 162 2.58 -9.55 6.28
CA ILE A 162 2.88 -10.33 7.49
C ILE A 162 4.03 -9.64 8.21
N ASN A 163 3.81 -9.30 9.48
CA ASN A 163 4.80 -8.60 10.28
C ASN A 163 5.68 -9.61 11.02
N HIS A 164 6.98 -9.29 11.12
CA HIS A 164 8.02 -9.94 11.92
C HIS A 164 7.77 -11.43 12.25
N PRO A 165 7.65 -12.30 11.23
CA PRO A 165 6.99 -13.60 11.34
C PRO A 165 7.69 -14.60 12.27
N THR A 166 8.95 -14.34 12.60
CA THR A 166 9.80 -15.23 13.41
C THR A 166 10.43 -14.52 14.60
N ILE A 167 10.05 -13.27 14.88
CA ILE A 167 10.56 -12.55 16.05
C ILE A 167 9.96 -13.16 17.32
N PHE A 168 10.78 -13.32 18.35
CA PHE A 168 10.38 -13.88 19.65
C PHE A 168 9.50 -15.16 19.56
N PRO A 169 10.00 -16.27 18.98
CA PRO A 169 9.21 -17.48 18.73
C PRO A 169 8.47 -18.01 19.97
N SER A 170 7.19 -18.34 19.81
CA SER A 170 6.30 -18.82 20.89
C SER A 170 6.77 -20.11 21.57
N ALA A 171 7.64 -20.89 20.92
CA ALA A 171 8.23 -22.10 21.48
C ALA A 171 9.31 -21.83 22.54
N VAL A 172 9.82 -20.60 22.65
CA VAL A 172 10.88 -20.23 23.59
C VAL A 172 10.25 -19.59 24.84
N PRO A 173 10.39 -20.20 26.04
CA PRO A 173 9.80 -19.65 27.27
C PRO A 173 10.29 -18.22 27.57
N GLY A 174 9.36 -17.33 27.90
CA GLY A 174 9.62 -15.93 28.27
C GLY A 174 9.72 -14.95 27.11
N PHE A 175 9.77 -15.43 25.86
CA PHE A 175 9.76 -14.57 24.67
C PHE A 175 8.42 -13.84 24.46
N ASP A 176 7.33 -14.43 24.95
CA ASP A 176 5.99 -13.83 24.99
C ASP A 176 5.90 -12.56 25.86
N LEU A 177 6.87 -12.35 26.76
CA LEU A 177 6.99 -11.14 27.58
C LEU A 177 7.59 -9.96 26.81
N PHE A 178 8.36 -10.22 25.75
CA PHE A 178 8.96 -9.16 24.92
C PHE A 178 7.99 -8.68 23.84
N CYS A 179 7.30 -9.63 23.21
CA CYS A 179 6.18 -9.32 22.33
C CYS A 179 5.15 -10.43 22.37
N ARG A 180 3.90 -10.06 22.67
CA ARG A 180 2.81 -11.01 22.75
C ARG A 180 2.19 -11.22 21.38
N GLY A 181 2.34 -12.43 20.83
CA GLY A 181 1.70 -12.81 19.57
C GLY A 181 2.39 -12.28 18.31
N CYS A 182 3.62 -11.79 18.43
CA CYS A 182 4.46 -11.40 17.30
C CYS A 182 4.67 -12.52 16.25
N PRO A 183 5.19 -13.72 16.63
CA PRO A 183 5.53 -14.73 15.64
C PRO A 183 4.29 -15.23 14.91
N TRP A 184 4.46 -15.54 13.62
CA TRP A 184 3.39 -16.01 12.75
C TRP A 184 3.14 -17.52 12.97
N ASP A 185 2.28 -17.83 13.94
CA ASP A 185 1.92 -19.17 14.40
C ASP A 185 0.74 -19.79 13.62
N TYR A 186 0.40 -19.23 12.46
CA TYR A 186 -0.63 -19.77 11.58
C TYR A 186 -0.07 -20.84 10.66
N THR A 187 -0.89 -21.85 10.38
CA THR A 187 -0.59 -22.81 9.32
C THR A 187 -0.62 -22.14 7.94
N PRO A 188 0.02 -22.71 6.91
CA PRO A 188 -0.08 -22.19 5.54
C PRO A 188 -1.54 -22.06 5.05
N ALA A 189 -2.40 -23.01 5.42
CA ALA A 189 -3.81 -23.00 5.04
C ALA A 189 -4.61 -21.87 5.74
N GLU A 190 -4.32 -21.57 7.00
CA GLU A 190 -4.91 -20.43 7.71
C GLU A 190 -4.41 -19.08 7.16
N THR A 191 -3.13 -19.04 6.79
CA THR A 191 -2.46 -17.84 6.29
C THR A 191 -3.11 -17.37 4.97
N GLY A 192 -3.28 -18.27 4.01
CA GLY A 192 -3.78 -17.92 2.68
C GLY A 192 -2.82 -16.99 1.94
N TYR A 193 -1.61 -17.48 1.67
CA TYR A 193 -0.53 -16.72 1.02
C TYR A 193 -0.90 -16.17 -0.36
N GLU A 194 -1.95 -16.66 -1.01
CA GLU A 194 -2.51 -16.08 -2.24
C GLU A 194 -2.99 -14.63 -2.06
N SER A 195 -3.28 -14.21 -0.83
CA SER A 195 -3.70 -12.85 -0.49
C SER A 195 -2.64 -12.09 0.32
N THR A 196 -1.40 -12.59 0.39
CA THR A 196 -0.28 -11.95 1.08
C THR A 196 0.58 -11.18 0.09
N ASP A 197 0.65 -9.85 0.22
CA ASP A 197 1.41 -9.01 -0.71
C ASP A 197 2.87 -8.82 -0.25
N ALA A 198 3.12 -8.79 1.06
CA ALA A 198 4.45 -8.59 1.63
C ALA A 198 4.73 -9.44 2.89
N ILE A 199 6.01 -9.75 3.12
CA ILE A 199 6.51 -10.38 4.35
C ILE A 199 7.72 -9.58 4.85
N GLU A 200 7.69 -9.21 6.13
CA GLU A 200 8.85 -8.63 6.81
C GLU A 200 9.99 -9.64 6.93
N ILE A 201 11.12 -9.34 6.30
CA ILE A 201 12.36 -10.14 6.39
C ILE A 201 13.39 -9.51 7.34
N ALA A 202 13.14 -8.28 7.79
CA ALA A 202 13.92 -7.56 8.78
C ALA A 202 13.04 -6.56 9.52
N THR A 203 13.09 -6.62 10.86
CA THR A 203 12.30 -5.77 11.76
C THR A 203 13.14 -5.39 12.97
N GLY A 204 13.01 -4.15 13.43
CA GLY A 204 13.69 -3.68 14.62
C GLY A 204 15.18 -3.44 14.39
N PRO A 205 16.01 -3.57 15.44
CA PRO A 205 17.45 -3.31 15.34
C PRO A 205 18.11 -4.20 14.29
N SER A 206 19.00 -3.64 13.47
CA SER A 206 19.77 -4.40 12.46
C SER A 206 20.75 -5.41 13.08
N GLY A 207 20.94 -5.35 14.40
CA GLY A 207 21.76 -6.29 15.13
C GLY A 207 21.67 -6.16 16.63
N ALA A 208 22.02 -7.25 17.33
CA ALA A 208 22.08 -7.30 18.78
C ALA A 208 23.30 -6.51 19.25
N ARG A 209 23.08 -5.40 19.95
CA ARG A 209 24.14 -4.66 20.62
C ARG A 209 24.52 -5.41 21.90
N THR A 210 25.76 -5.91 21.98
CA THR A 210 26.32 -6.43 23.23
C THR A 210 26.83 -5.28 24.10
N GLU A 211 27.00 -5.50 25.41
CA GLU A 211 27.60 -4.53 26.34
C GLU A 211 29.00 -4.05 25.88
N SER A 212 29.70 -4.86 25.08
CA SER A 212 30.99 -4.54 24.47
C SER A 212 30.92 -3.62 23.24
N GLY A 213 29.73 -3.14 22.86
CA GLY A 213 29.54 -2.21 21.74
C GLY A 213 29.62 -2.84 20.34
N ASN A 214 29.92 -4.14 20.24
CA ASN A 214 29.89 -4.86 18.97
C ASN A 214 28.44 -5.26 18.63
N GLN A 215 28.02 -4.93 17.41
CA GLN A 215 26.70 -5.31 16.90
C GLN A 215 26.84 -6.64 16.14
N GLY A 216 26.40 -7.73 16.77
CA GLY A 216 26.18 -9.00 16.06
C GLY A 216 24.95 -8.91 15.16
N PRO A 217 24.81 -9.75 14.13
CA PRO A 217 23.62 -9.71 13.27
C PRO A 217 22.35 -9.97 14.09
N ASN A 218 21.23 -9.38 13.68
CA ASN A 218 19.94 -9.66 14.32
C ASN A 218 19.61 -11.16 14.10
N PRO A 219 19.41 -11.94 15.19
CA PRO A 219 19.22 -13.39 15.08
C PRO A 219 17.91 -13.77 14.36
N PHE A 220 16.95 -12.85 14.27
CA PHE A 220 15.65 -13.10 13.64
C PHE A 220 15.65 -12.78 12.14
N THR A 221 16.61 -12.01 11.62
CA THR A 221 16.67 -11.68 10.18
C THR A 221 16.83 -12.94 9.32
N VAL A 222 17.70 -13.86 9.72
CA VAL A 222 17.91 -15.11 8.96
C VAL A 222 16.65 -15.98 8.98
N THR A 223 16.01 -16.13 10.15
CA THR A 223 14.79 -16.95 10.26
C THR A 223 13.60 -16.35 9.52
N ALA A 224 13.51 -15.01 9.44
CA ALA A 224 12.50 -14.31 8.67
C ALA A 224 12.72 -14.45 7.15
N ILE A 225 13.99 -14.39 6.69
CA ILE A 225 14.35 -14.70 5.30
C ILE A 225 13.99 -16.16 4.97
N ASP A 226 14.23 -17.10 5.87
CA ASP A 226 13.86 -18.50 5.66
C ASP A 226 12.33 -18.68 5.59
N PHE A 227 11.57 -17.96 6.42
CA PHE A 227 10.11 -17.93 6.34
C PHE A 227 9.63 -17.42 4.98
N TYR A 228 10.21 -16.31 4.51
CA TYR A 228 9.95 -15.74 3.20
C TYR A 228 10.28 -16.72 2.06
N GLU A 229 11.45 -17.35 2.09
CA GLU A 229 11.87 -18.33 1.09
C GLU A 229 10.94 -19.55 1.00
N ARG A 230 10.37 -20.00 2.14
CA ARG A 230 9.36 -21.08 2.14
C ARG A 230 8.07 -20.64 1.45
N ALA A 231 7.60 -19.41 1.67
CA ALA A 231 6.44 -18.88 0.96
C ALA A 231 6.70 -18.81 -0.56
N LEU A 232 7.89 -18.35 -0.97
CA LEU A 232 8.29 -18.33 -2.37
C LEU A 232 8.42 -19.73 -2.98
N ALA A 233 8.98 -20.70 -2.24
CA ALA A 233 9.13 -22.09 -2.67
C ALA A 233 7.78 -22.77 -2.89
N ALA A 234 6.75 -22.37 -2.15
CA ALA A 234 5.37 -22.80 -2.35
C ALA A 234 4.68 -22.15 -3.57
N GLY A 235 5.39 -21.30 -4.33
CA GLY A 235 4.90 -20.69 -5.56
C GLY A 235 4.22 -19.34 -5.39
N HIS A 236 4.25 -18.77 -4.18
CA HIS A 236 3.70 -17.44 -3.93
C HIS A 236 4.67 -16.35 -4.39
N LYS A 237 4.13 -15.28 -4.98
CA LYS A 237 4.90 -14.09 -5.39
C LYS A 237 4.64 -12.98 -4.38
N VAL A 238 5.46 -12.96 -3.33
CA VAL A 238 5.34 -12.04 -2.19
C VAL A 238 6.55 -11.12 -2.17
N ALA A 239 6.37 -9.84 -1.85
CA ALA A 239 7.47 -8.90 -1.71
C ALA A 239 8.23 -9.11 -0.40
N ALA A 240 9.56 -9.01 -0.47
CA ALA A 240 10.38 -8.78 0.70
C ALA A 240 10.24 -7.32 1.15
N VAL A 241 9.94 -7.10 2.43
CA VAL A 241 9.97 -5.77 3.07
C VAL A 241 10.78 -5.81 4.36
N GLY A 242 11.36 -4.68 4.73
CA GLY A 242 12.00 -4.47 6.01
C GLY A 242 11.63 -3.13 6.58
N VAL A 243 11.47 -3.10 7.90
CA VAL A 243 10.79 -2.03 8.62
C VAL A 243 11.45 -1.80 9.98
N SER A 244 11.26 -0.62 10.58
CA SER A 244 11.79 -0.37 11.92
C SER A 244 10.91 -0.95 13.03
N ASP A 245 9.59 -0.98 12.84
CA ASP A 245 8.63 -1.17 13.92
C ASP A 245 8.90 -0.18 15.07
N SER A 246 9.19 1.08 14.70
CA SER A 246 9.62 2.10 15.65
C SER A 246 8.44 2.78 16.33
N HIS A 247 8.50 2.84 17.65
CA HIS A 247 7.57 3.57 18.53
C HIS A 247 8.04 4.98 18.89
N ASN A 248 9.31 5.28 18.65
CA ASN A 248 10.01 6.35 19.36
C ASN A 248 10.70 7.34 18.42
N ALA A 249 10.29 7.36 17.14
CA ALA A 249 10.91 8.16 16.08
C ALA A 249 12.42 7.85 15.96
N GLY A 250 13.28 8.75 16.41
CA GLY A 250 14.73 8.54 16.44
C GLY A 250 15.28 8.06 17.79
N ARG A 251 14.45 7.99 18.83
CA ARG A 251 14.89 7.65 20.19
C ARG A 251 14.89 6.12 20.37
N THR A 252 15.91 5.59 21.01
CA THR A 252 16.04 4.15 21.32
C THR A 252 16.41 3.94 22.78
N PRO A 253 15.49 4.20 23.74
CA PRO A 253 15.78 4.02 25.17
C PRO A 253 16.19 2.59 25.51
N ASN A 254 15.73 1.59 24.76
CA ASN A 254 16.27 0.23 24.78
C ASN A 254 16.79 -0.18 23.39
N PRO A 255 18.09 0.01 23.08
CA PRO A 255 18.63 -0.27 21.76
C PRO A 255 18.79 -1.77 21.45
N VAL A 256 18.46 -2.65 22.40
CA VAL A 256 18.45 -4.11 22.18
C VAL A 256 17.16 -4.55 21.49
N THR A 257 16.03 -3.90 21.80
CA THR A 257 14.71 -4.28 21.29
C THR A 257 14.02 -3.16 20.50
N GLN A 258 14.61 -1.98 20.42
CA GLN A 258 14.02 -0.81 19.74
C GLN A 258 14.97 -0.26 18.70
N ALA A 259 14.40 0.13 17.57
CA ALA A 259 15.09 0.78 16.46
C ALA A 259 14.54 2.18 16.18
N PRO A 260 15.37 3.10 15.67
CA PRO A 260 14.85 4.32 15.08
C PRO A 260 14.10 4.00 13.77
N ILE A 261 13.20 4.89 13.35
CA ILE A 261 12.53 4.80 12.05
C ILE A 261 13.58 4.66 10.94
N GLY A 262 13.35 3.73 10.01
CA GLY A 262 14.23 3.49 8.88
C GLY A 262 15.49 2.67 9.17
N GLU A 263 15.66 2.09 10.36
CA GLU A 263 16.76 1.14 10.67
C GLU A 263 16.75 -0.06 9.72
N ALA A 264 15.58 -0.64 9.42
CA ALA A 264 15.39 -1.37 8.18
C ALA A 264 14.49 -0.52 7.26
N THR A 265 14.88 -0.44 6.00
CA THR A 265 14.22 0.39 4.98
C THR A 265 13.85 -0.47 3.79
N THR A 266 12.62 -0.35 3.32
CA THR A 266 12.17 -0.94 2.06
C THR A 266 12.29 0.08 0.95
N VAL A 267 12.95 -0.29 -0.15
CA VAL A 267 12.97 0.53 -1.36
C VAL A 267 12.05 -0.10 -2.40
N VAL A 268 11.09 0.70 -2.88
CA VAL A 268 10.03 0.26 -3.81
C VAL A 268 10.15 1.01 -5.12
N ARG A 269 10.14 0.30 -6.26
CA ARG A 269 9.98 0.93 -7.56
C ARG A 269 8.50 1.26 -7.77
N ALA A 270 8.20 2.54 -8.00
CA ALA A 270 6.84 3.00 -8.29
C ALA A 270 6.82 4.02 -9.43
N GLU A 271 5.74 4.04 -10.22
CA GLU A 271 5.55 5.00 -11.33
C GLU A 271 5.25 6.43 -10.84
N GLU A 272 4.82 6.56 -9.59
CA GLU A 272 4.67 7.82 -8.86
C GLU A 272 4.68 7.54 -7.35
N LEU A 273 5.19 8.47 -6.54
CA LEU A 273 5.14 8.38 -5.08
C LEU A 273 3.72 8.72 -4.60
N SER A 274 2.89 7.69 -4.50
CA SER A 274 1.52 7.76 -4.01
C SER A 274 1.17 6.44 -3.31
N ALA A 275 0.14 6.43 -2.45
CA ALA A 275 -0.26 5.19 -1.80
C ALA A 275 -0.58 4.06 -2.81
N PRO A 276 -1.35 4.28 -3.91
CA PRO A 276 -1.53 3.27 -4.94
C PRO A 276 -0.25 2.89 -5.71
N GLY A 277 0.69 3.82 -5.85
CA GLY A 277 1.97 3.56 -6.52
C GLY A 277 2.88 2.64 -5.71
N ILE A 278 2.98 2.89 -4.40
CA ILE A 278 3.71 2.02 -3.46
C ILE A 278 3.02 0.66 -3.36
N GLU A 279 1.70 0.63 -3.20
CA GLU A 279 0.89 -0.59 -3.20
C GLU A 279 1.17 -1.45 -4.43
N CYS A 280 1.08 -0.90 -5.65
CA CYS A 280 1.35 -1.68 -6.86
C CYS A 280 2.80 -2.17 -6.94
N GLY A 281 3.78 -1.35 -6.54
CA GLY A 281 5.18 -1.76 -6.51
C GLY A 281 5.46 -2.92 -5.56
N VAL A 282 4.79 -2.92 -4.40
CA VAL A 282 4.82 -4.03 -3.43
C VAL A 282 4.15 -5.27 -3.99
N GLU A 283 2.92 -5.16 -4.51
CA GLU A 283 2.22 -6.29 -5.15
C GLU A 283 2.97 -6.88 -6.35
N ALA A 284 3.78 -6.06 -7.03
CA ALA A 284 4.63 -6.49 -8.14
C ALA A 284 5.92 -7.19 -7.68
N GLY A 285 6.27 -7.13 -6.39
CA GLY A 285 7.56 -7.60 -5.88
C GLY A 285 8.73 -6.70 -6.31
N HIS A 286 8.46 -5.45 -6.71
CA HIS A 286 9.49 -4.51 -7.16
C HIS A 286 10.19 -3.85 -5.97
N THR A 287 10.72 -4.67 -5.07
CA THR A 287 11.26 -4.25 -3.77
C THR A 287 12.66 -4.81 -3.50
N TYR A 288 13.42 -4.09 -2.69
CA TYR A 288 14.53 -4.63 -1.92
C TYR A 288 14.57 -3.98 -0.55
N VAL A 289 15.23 -4.66 0.39
CA VAL A 289 15.32 -4.27 1.79
C VAL A 289 16.74 -3.90 2.11
N LYS A 290 16.96 -2.71 2.67
CA LYS A 290 18.21 -2.32 3.33
C LYS A 290 18.05 -2.61 4.83
N VAL A 291 18.71 -3.65 5.32
CA VAL A 291 18.54 -4.18 6.69
C VAL A 291 19.21 -3.28 7.74
N THR A 292 20.24 -2.53 7.35
CA THR A 292 21.08 -1.69 8.21
C THR A 292 20.85 -0.19 8.01
N GLY A 293 19.72 0.16 7.39
CA GLY A 293 19.23 1.52 7.29
C GLY A 293 19.25 2.08 5.88
N ASN A 294 18.63 3.24 5.69
CA ASN A 294 18.48 3.86 4.38
C ASN A 294 19.84 4.25 3.73
N ALA A 295 20.89 4.46 4.54
CA ALA A 295 22.27 4.68 4.07
C ALA A 295 22.96 3.39 3.59
N GLY A 296 22.36 2.22 3.81
CA GLY A 296 22.89 0.93 3.37
C GLY A 296 22.93 0.77 1.84
N PRO A 297 23.57 -0.30 1.35
CA PRO A 297 23.78 -0.50 -0.08
C PRO A 297 22.48 -0.51 -0.89
N ASP A 298 22.49 0.14 -2.04
CA ASP A 298 21.43 0.04 -3.03
C ASP A 298 21.72 -1.10 -4.01
N VAL A 299 20.67 -1.79 -4.44
CA VAL A 299 20.78 -2.82 -5.48
C VAL A 299 19.87 -2.54 -6.67
N ARG A 300 20.36 -2.90 -7.86
CA ARG A 300 19.55 -3.05 -9.08
C ARG A 300 19.79 -4.44 -9.63
N PHE A 301 18.71 -5.09 -10.05
CA PHE A 301 18.78 -6.41 -10.65
C PHE A 301 17.93 -6.42 -11.90
N GLU A 302 18.55 -6.80 -13.01
CA GLU A 302 17.91 -6.86 -14.33
C GLU A 302 18.15 -8.22 -14.96
N ALA A 303 17.18 -8.70 -15.75
CA ALA A 303 17.32 -9.89 -16.57
C ALA A 303 16.74 -9.68 -17.98
N ARG A 304 17.40 -10.22 -18.99
CA ARG A 304 16.92 -10.21 -20.38
C ARG A 304 17.04 -11.61 -21.00
N PRO A 305 15.97 -12.13 -21.62
CA PRO A 305 16.10 -13.34 -22.43
C PRO A 305 16.83 -13.03 -23.76
N PRO A 306 17.49 -14.02 -24.37
CA PRO A 306 18.18 -13.84 -25.65
C PRO A 306 17.28 -13.22 -26.72
N GLY A 307 17.79 -12.22 -27.45
CA GLY A 307 17.09 -11.55 -28.55
C GLY A 307 15.97 -10.59 -28.15
N PHE A 308 15.70 -10.41 -26.87
CA PHE A 308 14.64 -9.52 -26.40
C PHE A 308 15.08 -8.05 -26.40
N THR A 309 14.28 -7.18 -27.03
CA THR A 309 14.60 -5.75 -27.25
C THR A 309 13.78 -4.80 -26.37
N GLY A 310 12.84 -5.31 -25.58
CA GLY A 310 12.04 -4.52 -24.65
C GLY A 310 12.78 -4.14 -23.36
N PRO A 311 12.11 -3.45 -22.43
CA PRO A 311 12.66 -3.16 -21.10
C PRO A 311 13.00 -4.46 -20.35
N PRO A 312 14.15 -4.52 -19.65
CA PRO A 312 14.54 -5.71 -18.90
C PRO A 312 13.51 -6.04 -17.82
N ALA A 313 13.44 -7.32 -17.46
CA ALA A 313 12.80 -7.73 -16.22
C ALA A 313 13.56 -7.12 -15.04
N MET A 314 12.85 -6.71 -13.99
CA MET A 314 13.43 -6.33 -12.70
C MET A 314 12.92 -7.23 -11.58
N MET A 315 13.41 -7.02 -10.35
CA MET A 315 12.91 -7.70 -9.13
C MET A 315 11.39 -7.80 -9.15
N GLY A 316 10.83 -8.99 -8.93
CA GLY A 316 9.40 -9.30 -9.00
C GLY A 316 8.89 -9.78 -10.37
N ASP A 317 9.55 -9.41 -11.47
CA ASP A 317 9.15 -9.80 -12.82
C ASP A 317 9.51 -11.26 -13.15
N THR A 318 8.88 -11.76 -14.22
CA THR A 318 9.09 -13.13 -14.72
C THR A 318 9.64 -13.11 -16.13
N VAL A 319 10.84 -13.67 -16.32
CA VAL A 319 11.42 -14.00 -17.63
C VAL A 319 10.94 -15.39 -18.01
N ARG A 320 10.28 -15.52 -19.16
CA ARG A 320 9.87 -16.80 -19.74
C ARG A 320 10.76 -17.15 -20.92
N ALA A 321 11.82 -17.93 -20.69
CA ALA A 321 12.83 -18.30 -21.69
C ALA A 321 13.62 -19.54 -21.26
N ALA A 322 14.37 -20.13 -22.20
CA ALA A 322 15.31 -21.21 -21.89
C ALA A 322 16.55 -20.72 -21.11
N SER A 323 16.90 -19.44 -21.25
CA SER A 323 17.96 -18.79 -20.49
C SER A 323 17.73 -17.28 -20.42
N ALA A 324 18.44 -16.61 -19.52
CA ALA A 324 18.50 -15.16 -19.45
C ALA A 324 19.89 -14.68 -19.01
N GLY A 325 20.29 -13.52 -19.54
CA GLY A 325 21.43 -12.77 -19.05
C GLY A 325 20.98 -11.84 -17.93
N PHE A 326 21.64 -11.94 -16.79
CA PHE A 326 21.38 -11.16 -15.58
C PHE A 326 22.45 -10.10 -15.38
N THR A 327 22.06 -8.95 -14.82
CA THR A 327 22.99 -7.89 -14.42
C THR A 327 22.59 -7.39 -13.03
N ALA A 328 23.54 -7.48 -12.10
CA ALA A 328 23.42 -6.98 -10.75
C ALA A 328 24.30 -5.74 -10.60
N ARG A 329 23.74 -4.66 -10.04
CA ARG A 329 24.47 -3.45 -9.67
C ARG A 329 24.30 -3.16 -8.20
N VAL A 330 25.40 -2.79 -7.55
CA VAL A 330 25.44 -2.40 -6.13
C VAL A 330 26.04 -1.00 -6.03
N THR A 331 25.35 -0.11 -5.32
CA THR A 331 25.82 1.24 -5.03
C THR A 331 26.01 1.40 -3.52
N GLY A 332 27.14 1.98 -3.09
CA GLY A 332 27.47 2.14 -1.66
C GLY A 332 27.87 0.84 -0.95
N GLY A 333 28.31 -0.17 -1.72
CA GLY A 333 28.60 -1.51 -1.22
C GLY A 333 30.08 -1.88 -1.10
N ASP A 334 31.01 -0.92 -1.18
CA ASP A 334 32.45 -1.22 -1.16
C ASP A 334 32.85 -2.04 0.09
N GLY A 335 33.72 -3.03 -0.12
CA GLY A 335 34.16 -3.96 0.93
C GLY A 335 33.13 -5.00 1.39
N ARG A 336 31.93 -5.04 0.79
CA ARG A 336 30.95 -6.13 1.00
C ARG A 336 31.11 -7.25 -0.01
N SER A 337 30.37 -8.32 0.20
CA SER A 337 30.14 -9.38 -0.78
C SER A 337 28.73 -9.29 -1.35
N LEU A 338 28.62 -9.41 -2.68
CA LEU A 338 27.35 -9.63 -3.38
C LEU A 338 27.19 -11.13 -3.61
N THR A 339 26.11 -11.68 -3.06
CA THR A 339 25.69 -13.07 -3.23
C THR A 339 24.47 -13.12 -4.14
N VAL A 340 24.51 -13.96 -5.15
CA VAL A 340 23.33 -14.34 -5.93
C VAL A 340 22.78 -15.64 -5.34
N VAL A 341 21.48 -15.64 -5.06
CA VAL A 341 20.77 -16.77 -4.47
C VAL A 341 19.73 -17.27 -5.46
N ARG A 342 19.69 -18.58 -5.74
CA ARG A 342 18.66 -19.24 -6.54
C ARG A 342 17.92 -20.24 -5.69
N ASN A 343 16.59 -20.12 -5.63
CA ASN A 343 15.73 -21.04 -4.88
C ASN A 343 16.15 -21.23 -3.40
N GLY A 344 16.70 -20.20 -2.76
CA GLY A 344 17.22 -20.25 -1.39
C GLY A 344 18.68 -20.69 -1.27
N GLU A 345 19.31 -21.16 -2.34
CA GLU A 345 20.71 -21.62 -2.34
C GLU A 345 21.66 -20.59 -2.96
N THR A 346 22.84 -20.42 -2.37
CA THR A 346 23.88 -19.55 -2.92
C THR A 346 24.44 -20.14 -4.21
N ILE A 347 24.42 -19.38 -5.30
CA ILE A 347 25.00 -19.81 -6.58
C ILE A 347 26.33 -19.13 -6.89
N SER A 348 26.55 -17.91 -6.37
CA SER A 348 27.77 -17.16 -6.58
C SER A 348 27.91 -16.10 -5.48
N THR A 349 29.15 -15.86 -5.05
CA THR A 349 29.51 -14.75 -4.18
C THR A 349 30.71 -14.05 -4.79
N VAL A 350 30.62 -12.73 -4.96
CA VAL A 350 31.70 -11.89 -5.47
C VAL A 350 31.95 -10.72 -4.53
N ALA A 351 33.19 -10.28 -4.43
CA ALA A 351 33.51 -9.05 -3.71
C ALA A 351 32.97 -7.84 -4.48
N VAL A 352 32.33 -6.92 -3.77
CA VAL A 352 31.90 -5.62 -4.31
C VAL A 352 33.11 -4.69 -4.24
N SER A 353 33.71 -4.42 -5.39
CA SER A 353 34.86 -3.52 -5.52
C SER A 353 34.39 -2.10 -5.90
N GLY A 354 34.53 -1.17 -4.97
CA GLY A 354 34.18 0.23 -5.16
C GLY A 354 32.73 0.58 -4.86
N ASN A 355 32.45 1.89 -4.88
CA ASN A 355 31.12 2.43 -4.54
C ASN A 355 30.06 2.18 -5.61
N GLU A 356 30.46 1.96 -6.87
CA GLU A 356 29.57 1.59 -7.97
C GLU A 356 30.12 0.29 -8.57
N PHE A 357 29.43 -0.81 -8.32
CA PHE A 357 29.86 -2.14 -8.75
C PHE A 357 28.79 -2.78 -9.63
N SER A 358 29.22 -3.44 -10.70
CA SER A 358 28.34 -4.18 -11.60
C SER A 358 28.93 -5.54 -11.94
N THR A 359 28.11 -6.57 -11.94
CA THR A 359 28.46 -7.90 -12.42
C THR A 359 27.32 -8.50 -13.25
N SER A 360 27.66 -9.40 -14.16
CA SER A 360 26.71 -10.06 -15.03
C SER A 360 26.98 -11.57 -15.07
N PHE A 361 25.92 -12.35 -15.26
CA PHE A 361 26.00 -13.79 -15.41
C PHE A 361 24.85 -14.29 -16.27
N ASP A 362 25.04 -15.41 -16.95
CA ASP A 362 23.96 -16.10 -17.66
C ASP A 362 23.41 -17.25 -16.80
N ALA A 363 22.10 -17.47 -16.90
CA ALA A 363 21.44 -18.60 -16.24
C ALA A 363 20.49 -19.29 -17.21
N GLY A 364 20.61 -20.63 -17.31
CA GLY A 364 19.71 -21.50 -18.08
C GLY A 364 18.77 -22.34 -17.21
N GLU A 365 19.00 -22.38 -15.91
CA GLU A 365 18.21 -23.18 -14.97
C GLU A 365 17.01 -22.38 -14.45
N PRO A 366 15.78 -22.90 -14.57
CA PRO A 366 14.60 -22.23 -14.00
C PRO A 366 14.72 -22.02 -12.49
N GLY A 367 14.18 -20.92 -12.00
CA GLY A 367 14.17 -20.62 -10.57
C GLY A 367 13.92 -19.17 -10.24
N ARG A 368 13.85 -18.90 -8.94
CA ARG A 368 13.79 -17.54 -8.39
C ARG A 368 15.20 -17.09 -8.03
N TYR A 369 15.68 -16.02 -8.66
CA TYR A 369 17.01 -15.46 -8.46
C TYR A 369 16.88 -14.17 -7.65
N ARG A 370 17.62 -14.00 -6.55
CA ARG A 370 17.68 -12.75 -5.79
C ARG A 370 19.10 -12.34 -5.46
N LEU A 371 19.26 -11.08 -5.11
CA LEU A 371 20.52 -10.51 -4.65
C LEU A 371 20.54 -10.43 -3.12
N GLN A 372 21.73 -10.59 -2.55
CA GLN A 372 22.01 -10.37 -1.14
C GLN A 372 23.37 -9.70 -1.00
N VAL A 373 23.43 -8.57 -0.29
CA VAL A 373 24.70 -7.88 0.04
C VAL A 373 25.00 -8.10 1.51
N GLN A 374 26.24 -8.47 1.83
CA GLN A 374 26.64 -8.82 3.18
C GLN A 374 27.99 -8.25 3.56
N ARG A 375 28.16 -7.99 4.86
CA ARG A 375 29.45 -7.67 5.50
C ARG A 375 29.76 -8.77 6.50
N GLY A 376 30.64 -9.69 6.11
CA GLY A 376 30.86 -10.93 6.87
C GLY A 376 29.53 -11.69 7.04
N PRO A 377 29.11 -12.06 8.26
CA PRO A 377 27.84 -12.75 8.50
C PRO A 377 26.61 -11.82 8.47
N ALA A 378 26.80 -10.49 8.52
CA ALA A 378 25.70 -9.54 8.58
C ALA A 378 25.10 -9.30 7.18
N ILE A 379 23.80 -9.55 7.04
CA ILE A 379 23.03 -9.22 5.84
C ILE A 379 22.68 -7.74 5.87
N GLU A 380 23.07 -6.98 4.85
CA GLU A 380 22.82 -5.53 4.75
C GLU A 380 21.76 -5.20 3.69
N THR A 381 21.60 -6.04 2.66
CA THR A 381 20.59 -5.84 1.63
C THR A 381 20.06 -7.16 1.07
N VAL A 382 18.76 -7.26 0.84
CA VAL A 382 18.11 -8.42 0.20
C VAL A 382 17.08 -7.94 -0.80
N SER A 383 17.12 -8.45 -2.04
CA SER A 383 16.10 -8.14 -3.04
C SER A 383 14.96 -9.15 -3.06
N SER A 384 13.78 -8.72 -3.51
CA SER A 384 12.80 -9.65 -4.07
C SER A 384 13.39 -10.34 -5.32
N PRO A 385 12.92 -11.54 -5.70
CA PRO A 385 13.55 -12.30 -6.78
C PRO A 385 13.06 -11.89 -8.18
N ILE A 386 13.89 -12.12 -9.20
CA ILE A 386 13.46 -12.28 -10.59
C ILE A 386 13.17 -13.76 -10.84
N TYR A 387 12.06 -14.08 -11.49
CA TYR A 387 11.70 -15.47 -11.82
C TYR A 387 12.15 -15.82 -13.24
N LEU A 388 12.90 -16.90 -13.41
CA LEU A 388 13.18 -17.52 -14.70
C LEU A 388 12.32 -18.78 -14.84
N GLU A 389 11.38 -18.75 -15.77
CA GLU A 389 10.49 -19.86 -16.12
C GLU A 389 10.77 -20.29 -17.58
N PRO A 390 10.58 -21.56 -17.95
CA PRO A 390 10.64 -21.96 -19.35
C PRO A 390 9.61 -21.20 -20.21
N GLY A 391 9.99 -20.78 -21.42
CA GLY A 391 9.04 -20.13 -22.31
C GLY A 391 9.64 -19.45 -23.55
N PRO A 392 8.86 -18.56 -24.20
CA PRO A 392 9.10 -18.14 -25.59
C PRO A 392 10.07 -16.96 -25.77
N GLY A 393 10.81 -16.55 -24.74
CA GLY A 393 11.69 -15.37 -24.80
C GLY A 393 10.97 -14.06 -24.46
N THR A 394 10.09 -14.06 -23.45
CA THR A 394 9.28 -12.87 -23.08
C THR A 394 9.52 -12.46 -21.63
N VAL A 395 9.34 -11.17 -21.33
CA VAL A 395 9.27 -10.65 -19.96
C VAL A 395 7.81 -10.36 -19.60
N ALA A 396 7.36 -10.88 -18.47
CA ALA A 396 6.06 -10.58 -17.88
C ALA A 396 6.26 -9.73 -16.62
N THR A 397 5.67 -8.54 -16.66
CA THR A 397 5.71 -7.52 -15.59
C THR A 397 4.30 -7.08 -15.23
N ARG A 398 4.07 -6.69 -13.97
CA ARG A 398 2.79 -6.10 -13.54
C ARG A 398 2.70 -4.68 -14.09
N ASP A 399 1.59 -4.34 -14.75
CA ASP A 399 1.36 -2.97 -15.22
C ASP A 399 0.96 -2.08 -14.04
N CYS A 400 1.94 -1.35 -13.50
CA CYS A 400 1.75 -0.36 -12.43
C CYS A 400 1.51 1.06 -12.94
N SER A 401 1.09 1.22 -14.21
CA SER A 401 0.73 2.53 -14.74
C SER A 401 -0.41 3.15 -13.92
N PRO A 402 -0.25 4.35 -13.33
CA PRO A 402 -1.27 4.92 -12.46
C PRO A 402 -2.61 5.09 -13.17
N LEU A 403 -3.71 4.77 -12.48
CA LEU A 403 -5.03 5.07 -13.00
C LEU A 403 -5.17 6.58 -13.17
N ARG A 404 -5.53 7.00 -14.37
CA ARG A 404 -5.82 8.41 -14.69
C ARG A 404 -7.21 8.50 -15.27
N VAL A 405 -7.95 9.54 -14.90
CA VAL A 405 -9.28 9.82 -15.46
C VAL A 405 -9.47 11.29 -15.74
N ARG A 406 -10.12 11.59 -16.86
CA ARG A 406 -10.50 12.94 -17.26
C ARG A 406 -11.93 12.96 -17.79
N GLY A 407 -12.67 13.97 -17.31
CA GLY A 407 -14.05 14.24 -17.71
C GLY A 407 -14.16 15.33 -18.78
N LYS A 408 -14.47 14.96 -20.01
CA LYS A 408 -14.75 15.89 -21.11
C LYS A 408 -16.27 16.19 -21.15
N ALA A 409 -16.67 17.39 -20.73
CA ALA A 409 -18.06 17.85 -20.73
C ALA A 409 -18.17 19.38 -20.89
N ARG A 410 -19.26 19.91 -21.45
CA ARG A 410 -19.46 21.37 -21.55
C ARG A 410 -19.71 21.99 -20.16
N ARG A 411 -19.31 23.25 -19.95
CA ARG A 411 -19.65 24.00 -18.71
C ARG A 411 -21.17 24.16 -18.54
N ARG A 412 -21.91 24.27 -19.65
CA ARG A 412 -23.38 24.30 -19.71
C ARG A 412 -23.86 23.17 -20.61
N ILE A 413 -24.64 22.23 -20.05
CA ILE A 413 -25.07 21.01 -20.73
C ILE A 413 -26.58 21.07 -20.92
N ALA A 414 -27.03 21.12 -22.17
CA ALA A 414 -28.43 20.91 -22.50
C ALA A 414 -28.77 19.43 -22.34
N LEU A 415 -29.81 19.14 -21.54
CA LEU A 415 -30.27 17.77 -21.36
C LEU A 415 -30.87 17.23 -22.66
N GLY A 416 -30.44 16.04 -23.08
CA GLY A 416 -31.06 15.30 -24.17
C GLY A 416 -32.44 14.75 -23.81
N ARG A 417 -33.09 14.08 -24.77
CA ARG A 417 -34.38 13.39 -24.55
C ARG A 417 -34.29 12.51 -23.29
N ARG A 418 -35.36 12.51 -22.49
CA ARG A 418 -35.46 11.77 -21.20
C ARG A 418 -34.40 12.11 -20.14
N GLY A 419 -33.76 13.28 -20.22
CA GLY A 419 -32.81 13.76 -19.21
C GLY A 419 -31.41 13.18 -19.34
N LEU A 420 -30.96 12.96 -20.59
CA LEU A 420 -29.61 12.47 -20.87
C LEU A 420 -28.57 13.58 -20.72
N VAL A 421 -27.45 13.27 -20.09
CA VAL A 421 -26.29 14.15 -19.90
C VAL A 421 -25.16 13.60 -20.78
N PRO A 422 -24.88 14.23 -21.95
CA PRO A 422 -23.79 13.82 -22.81
C PRO A 422 -22.45 14.25 -22.21
N THR A 423 -21.57 13.29 -21.97
CA THR A 423 -20.19 13.50 -21.54
C THR A 423 -19.27 12.51 -22.23
N ARG A 424 -17.98 12.62 -21.98
CA ARG A 424 -16.96 11.69 -22.43
C ARG A 424 -16.03 11.43 -21.25
N CYS A 425 -15.77 10.16 -20.98
CA CYS A 425 -14.72 9.73 -20.08
C CYS A 425 -13.49 9.37 -20.89
N GLU A 426 -12.34 9.76 -20.38
CA GLU A 426 -11.03 9.39 -20.88
C GLU A 426 -10.29 8.82 -19.68
N ALA A 427 -9.85 7.57 -19.79
CA ALA A 427 -9.21 6.86 -18.69
C ALA A 427 -8.09 5.97 -19.23
N SER A 428 -7.05 5.81 -18.44
CA SER A 428 -5.87 4.97 -18.71
C SER A 428 -5.29 4.47 -17.38
N GLY A 429 -4.34 3.54 -17.46
CA GLY A 429 -3.67 2.95 -16.31
C GLY A 429 -3.78 1.43 -16.33
N GLY A 430 -2.89 0.78 -15.57
CA GLY A 430 -2.86 -0.65 -15.39
C GLY A 430 -4.14 -1.14 -14.72
N GLY A 431 -4.57 -2.35 -15.08
CA GLY A 431 -5.78 -2.96 -14.52
C GLY A 431 -7.10 -2.26 -14.87
N LEU A 432 -7.11 -1.12 -15.58
CA LEU A 432 -8.32 -0.33 -15.84
C LEU A 432 -9.45 -1.20 -16.43
N ARG A 433 -10.57 -1.25 -15.71
CA ARG A 433 -11.78 -1.97 -16.15
C ARG A 433 -12.96 -1.07 -16.40
N PHE A 434 -13.10 -0.01 -15.61
CA PHE A 434 -14.34 0.74 -15.58
C PHE A 434 -14.13 2.25 -15.53
N CYS A 435 -15.05 2.99 -16.13
CA CYS A 435 -15.26 4.39 -15.81
C CYS A 435 -16.71 4.63 -15.33
N ASN A 436 -16.79 5.08 -14.10
CA ASN A 436 -17.99 5.47 -13.39
C ASN A 436 -18.20 6.99 -13.52
N LEU A 437 -19.39 7.39 -13.95
CA LEU A 437 -19.83 8.79 -13.93
C LEU A 437 -20.97 8.96 -12.95
N GLN A 438 -20.83 9.90 -12.03
CA GLN A 438 -21.88 10.37 -11.15
C GLN A 438 -22.18 11.85 -11.41
N VAL A 439 -23.46 12.21 -11.39
CA VAL A 439 -23.90 13.61 -11.36
C VAL A 439 -24.36 13.92 -9.95
N VAL A 440 -23.66 14.82 -9.26
CA VAL A 440 -23.99 15.19 -7.88
C VAL A 440 -24.39 16.66 -7.77
N THR A 441 -25.32 16.96 -6.86
CA THR A 441 -25.75 18.33 -6.57
C THR A 441 -26.08 18.46 -5.09
N ARG A 442 -25.82 19.64 -4.50
CA ARG A 442 -26.25 19.94 -3.13
C ARG A 442 -27.75 20.23 -3.14
N VAL A 443 -28.55 19.65 -2.25
CA VAL A 443 -30.01 19.86 -2.13
C VAL A 443 -30.37 20.16 -0.68
N GLY A 444 -31.44 20.91 -0.43
CA GLY A 444 -31.87 21.32 0.92
C GLY A 444 -31.96 22.84 1.09
N LYS A 445 -32.48 23.27 2.25
CA LYS A 445 -32.57 24.69 2.66
C LYS A 445 -31.21 25.20 3.18
N SER A 446 -31.05 26.51 3.35
CA SER A 446 -29.85 27.08 3.97
C SER A 446 -29.62 26.45 5.35
N GLY A 447 -28.37 26.15 5.73
CA GLY A 447 -28.04 25.43 6.97
C GLY A 447 -28.22 23.90 6.97
N ARG A 448 -28.98 23.31 6.03
CA ARG A 448 -29.19 21.83 5.95
C ARG A 448 -28.99 21.27 4.53
N LYS A 449 -27.92 21.69 3.84
CA LYS A 449 -27.61 21.23 2.47
C LYS A 449 -26.91 19.88 2.49
N ARG A 450 -27.50 18.87 1.84
CA ARG A 450 -26.88 17.54 1.64
C ARG A 450 -26.45 17.34 0.20
N VAL A 451 -25.31 16.67 -0.03
CA VAL A 451 -24.90 16.25 -1.37
C VAL A 451 -25.73 15.04 -1.77
N ARG A 452 -26.32 15.05 -2.98
CA ARG A 452 -27.03 13.89 -3.54
C ARG A 452 -26.56 13.55 -4.94
N VAL A 453 -26.42 12.26 -5.20
CA VAL A 453 -26.25 11.68 -6.54
C VAL A 453 -27.61 11.69 -7.24
N ILE A 454 -27.69 12.37 -8.39
CA ILE A 454 -28.91 12.54 -9.19
C ILE A 454 -28.87 11.78 -10.52
N GLY A 455 -27.79 11.04 -10.76
CA GLY A 455 -27.65 10.07 -11.83
C GLY A 455 -26.29 9.40 -11.76
N ARG A 456 -26.23 8.13 -12.19
CA ARG A 456 -25.02 7.33 -12.26
C ARG A 456 -24.98 6.56 -13.58
N ARG A 457 -23.79 6.32 -14.11
CA ARG A 457 -23.56 5.41 -15.24
C ARG A 457 -22.20 4.75 -15.08
N HIS A 458 -22.18 3.46 -15.29
CA HIS A 458 -20.99 2.63 -15.31
C HIS A 458 -20.73 2.16 -16.75
N VAL A 459 -19.48 2.15 -17.18
CA VAL A 459 -19.06 1.71 -18.52
C VAL A 459 -17.73 1.00 -18.42
N ALA A 460 -17.66 -0.22 -18.97
CA ALA A 460 -16.41 -0.94 -19.13
C ALA A 460 -15.45 -0.19 -20.07
N MET A 461 -14.15 -0.22 -19.77
CA MET A 461 -13.07 0.44 -20.49
C MET A 461 -11.82 -0.44 -20.42
N THR A 462 -10.98 -0.37 -21.45
CA THR A 462 -9.64 -0.99 -21.52
C THR A 462 -8.60 0.07 -21.87
N GLY A 463 -8.87 1.33 -21.50
CA GLY A 463 -8.12 2.51 -21.92
C GLY A 463 -8.84 3.42 -22.92
N GLY A 464 -8.25 4.59 -23.17
CA GLY A 464 -8.68 5.55 -24.17
C GLY A 464 -9.92 6.35 -23.77
N SER A 465 -10.76 6.70 -24.77
CA SER A 465 -11.87 7.63 -24.57
C SER A 465 -13.23 7.04 -24.99
N ARG A 466 -14.19 7.01 -24.06
CA ARG A 466 -15.58 6.57 -24.33
C ARG A 466 -16.60 7.69 -24.11
N ARG A 467 -17.55 7.81 -25.05
CA ARG A 467 -18.71 8.69 -24.88
C ARG A 467 -19.66 8.08 -23.85
N LEU A 468 -20.09 8.88 -22.89
CA LEU A 468 -21.04 8.49 -21.85
C LEU A 468 -22.36 9.25 -22.07
N ARG A 469 -23.47 8.50 -22.05
CA ARG A 469 -24.83 9.06 -22.07
C ARG A 469 -25.52 8.68 -20.78
N LEU A 470 -25.29 9.47 -19.74
CA LEU A 470 -25.88 9.23 -18.42
C LEU A 470 -27.32 9.72 -18.37
N ARG A 471 -28.25 8.90 -17.89
CA ARG A 471 -29.64 9.28 -17.67
C ARG A 471 -29.83 9.73 -16.22
N LEU A 472 -30.34 10.95 -16.03
CA LEU A 472 -30.70 11.42 -14.69
C LEU A 472 -31.83 10.55 -14.10
N SER A 473 -31.83 10.35 -12.78
CA SER A 473 -32.91 9.70 -12.05
C SER A 473 -34.22 10.50 -12.14
N ARG A 474 -35.36 9.89 -11.78
CA ARG A 474 -36.65 10.62 -11.70
C ARG A 474 -36.54 11.85 -10.79
N TYR A 475 -35.86 11.70 -9.66
CA TYR A 475 -35.55 12.80 -8.74
C TYR A 475 -34.64 13.85 -9.38
N GLY A 476 -33.55 13.42 -10.03
CA GLY A 476 -32.61 14.33 -10.69
C GLY A 476 -33.26 15.20 -11.77
N ARG A 477 -34.14 14.61 -12.58
CA ARG A 477 -34.93 15.36 -13.58
C ARG A 477 -35.82 16.42 -12.94
N ARG A 478 -36.47 16.11 -11.81
CA ARG A 478 -37.29 17.07 -11.05
C ARG A 478 -36.43 18.21 -10.49
N VAL A 479 -35.30 17.88 -9.87
CA VAL A 479 -34.36 18.89 -9.31
C VAL A 479 -33.86 19.83 -10.40
N VAL A 480 -33.42 19.32 -11.55
CA VAL A 480 -32.98 20.18 -12.66
C VAL A 480 -34.14 20.97 -13.26
N GLY A 481 -35.32 20.34 -13.37
CA GLY A 481 -36.51 20.95 -13.97
C GLY A 481 -37.08 22.15 -13.21
N ARG A 482 -36.91 22.21 -11.88
CA ARG A 482 -37.37 23.34 -11.04
C ARG A 482 -36.61 24.65 -11.27
N HIS A 483 -35.45 24.63 -11.93
CA HIS A 483 -34.62 25.83 -12.11
C HIS A 483 -34.63 26.31 -13.57
N ARG A 484 -35.29 27.45 -13.83
CA ARG A 484 -35.34 28.08 -15.17
C ARG A 484 -33.95 28.40 -15.75
N ARG A 485 -33.00 28.87 -14.91
CA ARG A 485 -31.60 29.13 -15.29
C ARG A 485 -30.69 27.89 -15.27
N GLY A 486 -31.24 26.69 -15.07
CA GLY A 486 -30.49 25.45 -14.91
C GLY A 486 -29.87 25.24 -13.54
N ARG A 487 -29.43 24.01 -13.27
CA ARG A 487 -28.91 23.55 -11.98
C ARG A 487 -27.39 23.38 -12.01
N ARG A 488 -26.69 23.93 -11.02
CA ARG A 488 -25.26 23.66 -10.79
C ARG A 488 -25.08 22.22 -10.27
N VAL A 489 -24.19 21.49 -10.90
CA VAL A 489 -23.85 20.10 -10.57
C VAL A 489 -22.33 19.92 -10.58
N ARG A 490 -21.84 18.89 -9.90
CA ARG A 490 -20.51 18.31 -10.11
C ARG A 490 -20.69 17.01 -10.89
N LEU A 491 -19.90 16.84 -11.94
CA LEU A 491 -19.73 15.59 -12.65
C LEU A 491 -18.50 14.92 -12.04
N VAL A 492 -18.67 13.75 -11.44
CA VAL A 492 -17.61 12.99 -10.79
C VAL A 492 -17.33 11.78 -11.67
N PHE A 493 -16.14 11.73 -12.25
CA PHE A 493 -15.63 10.61 -13.04
C PHE A 493 -14.69 9.81 -12.17
N ILE A 494 -14.86 8.49 -12.15
CA ILE A 494 -14.06 7.57 -11.35
C ILE A 494 -13.61 6.44 -12.28
N ALA A 495 -12.32 6.34 -12.56
CA ALA A 495 -11.76 5.14 -13.19
C ALA A 495 -11.42 4.12 -12.10
N SER A 496 -11.66 2.84 -12.34
CA SER A 496 -11.32 1.77 -11.39
C SER A 496 -10.94 0.48 -12.11
N ASP A 497 -10.16 -0.36 -11.43
CA ASP A 497 -9.84 -1.74 -11.81
C ASP A 497 -10.76 -2.74 -11.08
N ASP A 498 -10.39 -4.03 -11.15
CA ASP A 498 -11.07 -5.12 -10.43
C ASP A 498 -10.65 -5.22 -8.95
N ASP A 499 -9.45 -4.73 -8.62
CA ASP A 499 -8.84 -4.84 -7.29
C ASP A 499 -9.25 -3.69 -6.35
N GLY A 500 -10.01 -2.71 -6.86
CA GLY A 500 -10.61 -1.63 -6.09
C GLY A 500 -9.85 -0.31 -6.16
N ALA A 501 -8.67 -0.28 -6.80
CA ALA A 501 -7.94 0.96 -7.03
C ALA A 501 -8.78 1.90 -7.89
N SER A 502 -8.71 3.21 -7.61
CA SER A 502 -9.49 4.17 -8.37
C SER A 502 -8.87 5.56 -8.48
N ALA A 503 -9.10 6.18 -9.63
CA ALA A 503 -8.74 7.57 -9.88
C ALA A 503 -9.99 8.42 -10.03
N ARG A 504 -10.00 9.62 -9.45
CA ARG A 504 -11.17 10.51 -9.43
C ARG A 504 -10.89 11.84 -10.09
N PHE A 505 -11.79 12.26 -10.98
CA PHE A 505 -11.78 13.60 -11.58
C PHE A 505 -13.14 14.25 -11.45
N GLU A 506 -13.14 15.55 -11.15
CA GLU A 506 -14.37 16.29 -10.98
C GLU A 506 -14.46 17.53 -11.85
N ARG A 507 -15.67 17.78 -12.35
CA ARG A 507 -15.97 18.95 -13.16
C ARG A 507 -17.25 19.61 -12.74
N ARG A 508 -17.20 20.92 -12.46
CA ARG A 508 -18.40 21.74 -12.27
C ARG A 508 -19.10 21.96 -13.62
N ALA A 509 -20.41 21.78 -13.64
CA ALA A 509 -21.24 22.03 -14.81
C ALA A 509 -22.60 22.62 -14.42
N ARG A 510 -23.32 23.15 -15.40
CA ARG A 510 -24.71 23.62 -15.27
C ARG A 510 -25.61 22.85 -16.22
N LEU A 511 -26.53 22.05 -15.68
CA LEU A 511 -27.52 21.33 -16.47
C LEU A 511 -28.70 22.26 -16.79
N VAL A 512 -29.00 22.44 -18.06
CA VAL A 512 -30.12 23.25 -18.53
C VAL A 512 -31.15 22.40 -19.27
N ARG A 513 -32.41 22.82 -19.19
CA ARG A 513 -33.49 22.20 -19.97
C ARG A 513 -33.21 22.40 -21.46
N PRO A 514 -33.56 21.43 -22.33
CA PRO A 514 -33.54 21.67 -23.76
C PRO A 514 -34.48 22.85 -24.07
N ALA A 515 -34.05 23.75 -24.96
CA ALA A 515 -34.93 24.79 -25.47
C ALA A 515 -36.16 24.12 -26.08
N ARG A 516 -37.37 24.52 -25.66
CA ARG A 516 -38.58 24.13 -26.41
C ARG A 516 -38.38 24.73 -27.81
N ARG A 517 -38.24 23.89 -28.84
CA ARG A 517 -38.38 24.36 -30.22
C ARG A 517 -39.78 24.99 -30.29
N ARG A 518 -39.85 26.32 -30.36
CA ARG A 518 -41.08 26.98 -30.78
C ARG A 518 -41.25 26.54 -32.23
N TYR A 519 -42.20 25.63 -32.49
CA TYR A 519 -42.74 25.52 -33.83
C TYR A 519 -43.33 26.90 -34.13
N LYS A 520 -42.67 27.68 -35.00
CA LYS A 520 -43.36 28.75 -35.70
C LYS A 520 -44.35 28.01 -36.59
N THR A 521 -45.60 27.93 -36.17
CA THR A 521 -46.71 27.73 -37.09
C THR A 521 -46.58 28.85 -38.13
N ARG A 522 -46.21 28.49 -39.36
CA ARG A 522 -46.42 29.37 -40.51
C ARG A 522 -47.95 29.50 -40.62
N ARG A 523 -48.41 30.76 -40.60
CA ARG A 523 -49.81 31.12 -40.86
C ARG A 523 -50.21 30.63 -42.24
#